data_AF-W1X261-F1
#
_entry.id   AF-W1X261-F1
#
_cell.length_a   1.000
_cell.length_b   1.000
_cell.length_c   1.000
_cell.angle_alpha   90.00
_cell.angle_beta   90.00
_cell.angle_gamma   90.00
#
_symmetry.space_group_name_H-M   'P 1'
#
loop_
_entity.id
_entity.type
_entity.pdbx_description
1 polymer ?
#
loop_
_entity_poly.entity_id
_entity_poly.type
_entity_poly.pdbx_seq_one_letter_code
_entity_poly.pdbx_strand_id
1 'polypeptide(L)' 'IDGVEFDGGKGDNFSLGLGSGQFIPGFEDQLVGHSAGETVDVIVTFPEDYQAADLAGKEAKFVTTIHEVK' A
#
# COMPACT_ATOMS: atom_id res chain seq x y z
N ILE A 1 -10.65 5.91 1.27
CA ILE A 1 -11.40 6.87 0.42
C ILE A 1 -12.51 7.44 1.30
N ASP A 2 -12.62 8.77 1.44
CA ASP A 2 -13.62 9.41 2.33
C ASP A 2 -13.59 8.93 3.80
N GLY A 3 -12.39 8.66 4.35
CA GLY A 3 -12.23 8.12 5.71
C GLY A 3 -12.74 6.69 5.93
N VAL A 4 -13.30 6.04 4.90
CA VAL A 4 -13.68 4.63 4.95
C VAL A 4 -12.44 3.78 4.63
N GLU A 5 -12.04 2.99 5.62
CA GLU A 5 -11.05 1.92 5.50
C GLU A 5 -11.57 0.95 4.43
N PHE A 6 -10.81 0.75 3.34
CA PHE A 6 -11.19 -0.21 2.30
C PHE A 6 -10.66 -1.60 2.65
N ASP A 7 -11.45 -2.62 2.33
CA ASP A 7 -11.12 -4.04 2.51
C ASP A 7 -9.91 -4.36 1.62
N GLY A 8 -8.72 -4.43 2.21
CA GLY A 8 -7.42 -4.53 1.52
C GLY A 8 -6.40 -3.45 1.89
N GLY A 9 -6.85 -2.33 2.47
CA GLY A 9 -5.97 -1.26 2.99
C GLY A 9 -5.61 -1.43 4.47
N LYS A 10 -6.32 -2.33 5.17
CA LYS A 10 -6.09 -2.65 6.57
C LYS A 10 -5.67 -4.12 6.67
N GLY A 11 -4.37 -4.33 6.80
CA GLY A 11 -3.78 -5.63 7.11
C GLY A 11 -2.98 -5.52 8.39
N ASP A 12 -3.55 -5.91 9.52
CA ASP A 12 -2.80 -6.03 10.77
C ASP A 12 -1.77 -7.17 10.61
N ASN A 13 -0.48 -6.89 10.83
CA ASN A 13 0.63 -7.86 10.71
C ASN A 13 0.77 -8.53 9.33
N PHE A 14 0.49 -7.82 8.24
CA PHE A 14 0.76 -8.36 6.91
C PHE A 14 2.25 -8.26 6.56
N SER A 15 2.90 -9.39 6.31
CA SER A 15 4.28 -9.41 5.81
C SER A 15 4.30 -9.02 4.33
N LEU A 16 4.65 -7.77 4.05
CA LEU A 16 4.84 -7.30 2.69
C LEU A 16 6.32 -7.43 2.29
N GLY A 17 6.60 -8.21 1.25
CA GLY A 17 7.91 -8.22 0.61
C GLY A 17 7.99 -7.12 -0.44
N LEU A 18 8.95 -6.20 -0.30
CA LEU A 18 9.22 -5.20 -1.34
C LEU A 18 9.78 -5.88 -2.60
N GLY A 19 9.22 -5.55 -3.76
CA GLY A 19 9.50 -6.20 -5.04
C GLY A 19 8.76 -7.51 -5.24
N SER A 20 7.79 -7.85 -4.38
CA SER A 20 6.96 -9.06 -4.57
C SER A 20 5.96 -8.89 -5.70
N GLY A 21 5.62 -7.64 -6.07
CA GLY A 21 4.56 -7.34 -7.02
C GLY A 21 3.17 -7.75 -6.52
N GLN A 22 3.03 -8.05 -5.22
CA GLN A 22 1.73 -8.34 -4.61
C GLN A 22 0.89 -7.08 -4.39
N PHE A 23 1.53 -5.90 -4.33
CA PHE A 23 0.87 -4.62 -4.17
C PHE A 23 0.79 -3.84 -5.48
N ILE A 24 0.04 -2.75 -5.43
CA ILE A 24 -0.16 -1.87 -6.57
C ILE A 24 1.16 -1.21 -7.01
N PRO A 25 1.38 -1.06 -8.33
CA PRO A 25 2.56 -0.38 -8.86
C PRO A 25 2.74 1.01 -8.25
N GLY A 26 3.96 1.37 -7.85
CA GLY A 26 4.27 2.63 -7.19
C GLY A 26 4.05 2.65 -5.67
N PHE A 27 3.41 1.62 -5.10
CA PHE A 27 3.31 1.47 -3.65
C PHE A 27 4.65 1.09 -3.04
N GLU A 28 5.25 0.02 -3.57
CA GLU A 28 6.52 -0.51 -3.10
C GLU A 28 7.64 0.51 -3.34
N ASP A 29 7.63 1.22 -4.48
CA ASP A 29 8.61 2.27 -4.80
C ASP A 29 8.65 3.40 -3.76
N GLN A 30 7.52 3.75 -3.15
CA GLN A 30 7.47 4.77 -2.10
C GLN A 30 7.92 4.25 -0.74
N LEU A 31 7.99 2.93 -0.54
CA LEU A 31 8.56 2.32 0.66
C LEU A 31 10.05 2.02 0.50
N VAL A 32 10.51 1.87 -0.74
CA VAL A 32 11.93 1.65 -1.06
C VAL A 32 12.74 2.87 -0.61
N GLY A 33 13.76 2.61 0.22
CA GLY A 33 14.64 3.64 0.77
C GLY A 33 14.26 4.12 2.17
N HIS A 34 13.10 3.73 2.68
CA HIS A 34 12.73 3.97 4.08
C HIS A 34 13.27 2.87 5.00
N SER A 35 13.42 3.21 6.28
CA SER A 35 13.98 2.31 7.30
C SER A 35 12.89 1.66 8.15
N ALA A 36 13.22 0.49 8.72
CA ALA A 36 12.39 -0.12 9.74
C ALA A 36 12.16 0.83 10.93
N GLY A 37 10.92 0.86 11.43
CA GLY A 37 10.42 1.77 12.45
C GLY A 37 9.82 3.07 11.90
N GLU A 38 9.90 3.34 10.60
CA GLU A 38 9.36 4.56 10.01
C GLU A 38 7.92 4.37 9.52
N THR A 39 7.11 5.41 9.72
CA THR A 39 5.75 5.49 9.17
C THR A 39 5.76 6.40 7.95
N VAL A 40 5.31 5.86 6.82
CA VAL A 40 5.31 6.54 5.53
C VAL A 40 3.89 6.62 5.00
N ASP A 41 3.51 7.81 4.54
CA ASP A 41 2.25 8.05 3.85
C ASP A 41 2.42 7.80 2.35
N VAL A 42 1.94 6.64 1.88
CA VAL A 42 2.03 6.22 0.48
C VAL A 42 0.73 6.59 -0.23
N ILE A 43 0.80 7.46 -1.24
CA ILE A 43 -0.35 7.83 -2.07
C ILE A 43 -0.19 7.17 -3.43
N VAL A 44 -1.15 6.33 -3.79
CA VAL A 44 -1.12 5.55 -5.03
C VAL A 44 -2.50 5.48 -5.66
N THR A 45 -2.51 5.39 -6.98
CA THR A 45 -3.74 5.22 -7.75
C THR A 45 -3.85 3.77 -8.19
N PHE A 46 -4.99 3.15 -7.91
CA PHE A 46 -5.23 1.78 -8.34
C PHE A 46 -5.34 1.73 -9.87
N PRO A 47 -4.75 0.71 -10.51
CA PRO A 47 -4.91 0.49 -11.94
C PRO A 47 -6.38 0.22 -12.28
N GLU A 48 -6.79 0.50 -13.52
CA GLU A 48 -8.16 0.26 -13.98
C GLU A 48 -8.50 -1.25 -14.02
N ASP A 49 -7.49 -2.11 -14.14
CA ASP A 49 -7.64 -3.59 -14.14
C ASP A 49 -7.55 -4.21 -12.73
N TYR A 50 -7.69 -3.40 -11.68
CA TYR A 50 -7.57 -3.92 -10.31
C TYR A 50 -8.73 -4.87 -9.98
N GLN A 51 -8.41 -6.01 -9.34
CA GLN A 51 -9.39 -7.07 -9.04
C GLN A 51 -10.57 -6.57 -8.20
N ALA A 52 -10.36 -5.54 -7.37
CA ALA A 52 -11.43 -4.84 -6.69
C ALA A 52 -11.95 -3.68 -7.55
N ALA A 53 -13.07 -3.90 -8.25
CA ALA A 53 -13.72 -2.89 -9.09
C ALA A 53 -14.09 -1.61 -8.33
N ASP A 54 -14.34 -1.71 -7.02
CA ASP A 54 -14.60 -0.57 -6.14
C ASP A 54 -13.37 0.33 -5.91
N LEU A 55 -12.17 -0.20 -6.14
CA LEU A 55 -10.90 0.50 -5.97
C LEU A 55 -10.25 0.86 -7.30
N ALA A 56 -10.52 0.11 -8.37
CA ALA A 56 -9.99 0.35 -9.71
C ALA A 56 -10.13 1.81 -10.15
N GLY A 57 -9.03 2.41 -10.58
CA GLY A 57 -8.96 3.82 -11.02
C GLY A 57 -9.12 4.87 -9.91
N LYS A 58 -9.21 4.47 -8.63
CA LYS A 58 -9.30 5.41 -7.50
C LYS A 58 -7.94 5.71 -6.90
N GLU A 59 -7.80 6.91 -6.36
CA GLU A 59 -6.67 7.28 -5.53
C GLU A 59 -6.89 6.79 -4.09
N ALA A 60 -5.86 6.20 -3.50
CA ALA A 60 -5.85 5.83 -2.10
C ALA A 60 -4.56 6.24 -1.40
N LYS A 61 -4.73 6.65 -0.15
CA LYS A 61 -3.65 6.93 0.78
C LYS A 61 -3.52 5.78 1.76
N PHE A 62 -2.33 5.21 1.84
CA PHE A 62 -1.97 4.14 2.76
C PHE A 62 -0.96 4.69 3.76
N VAL A 63 -1.27 4.56 5.05
CA VAL A 63 -0.31 4.91 6.11
C VAL A 63 0.38 3.61 6.50
N THR A 64 1.59 3.40 5.97
CA THR A 64 2.33 2.15 6.14
C THR A 64 3.42 2.37 7.18
N THR A 65 3.43 1.54 8.22
CA THR A 65 4.55 1.50 9.16
C THR A 65 5.44 0.33 8.82
N ILE A 66 6.71 0.59 8.55
CA ILE A 66 7.68 -0.44 8.25
C ILE A 66 8.12 -1.05 9.58
N HIS A 67 7.71 -2.29 9.86
CA HIS A 67 8.09 -2.94 11.12
C HIS A 67 9.52 -3.50 11.08
N GLU A 68 9.89 -4.13 9.98
CA GLU A 68 11.19 -4.77 9.79
C GLU A 68 11.57 -4.71 8.30
N VAL A 69 12.84 -4.43 8.02
CA VAL A 69 13.45 -4.56 6.67
C VAL A 69 14.53 -5.62 6.82
N LYS A 70 14.43 -6.71 6.06
CA LYS A 70 15.33 -7.85 6.15
C LYS A 70 16.01 -8.14 4.83
#